data_AF-A0A7Z0MYS8-F1
#
_entry.id   AF-A0A7Z0MYS8-F1
#
_cell.length_a   1.000
_cell.length_b   1.000
_cell.length_c   1.000
_cell.angle_alpha   90.00
_cell.angle_beta   90.00
_cell.angle_gamma   90.00
#
_symmetry.space_group_name_H-M   'P 1'
#
loop_
_entity.id
_entity.type
_entity.pdbx_description
1 polymer ?
#
loop_
_entity_poly.entity_id
_entity_poly.type
_entity_poly.pdbx_seq_one_letter_code
_entity_poly.pdbx_strand_id
1 'polypeptide(L)' 'MTPEEFTAALAALNWKQNDFCRMAGVNKSTPSRWVAGDVAIPEWVSKFLGMAQEVKRLHDIYVVPPKPGKHTDA' A
#
# COMPACT_ATOMS: atom_id res chain seq x y z
N MET A 1 14.11 2.30 -0.15
CA MET A 1 13.07 2.89 0.73
C MET A 1 13.37 2.52 2.17
N THR A 2 13.02 3.37 3.13
CA THR A 2 13.18 3.10 4.56
C THR A 2 12.02 2.27 5.13
N PRO A 3 12.16 1.69 6.34
CA PRO A 3 11.06 1.07 7.08
C PRO A 3 9.80 1.94 7.22
N GLU A 4 9.99 3.23 7.47
CA GLU A 4 8.92 4.21 7.63
C GLU A 4 8.21 4.45 6.29
N GLU A 5 8.97 4.63 5.21
CA GLU A 5 8.43 4.76 3.86
C GLU A 5 7.65 3.51 3.43
N PHE A 6 8.15 2.32 3.78
CA PHE A 6 7.45 1.07 3.52
C PHE A 6 6.11 1.01 4.26
N THR A 7 6.12 1.34 5.56
CA THR A 7 4.90 1.36 6.38
C THR A 7 3.89 2.39 5.89
N ALA A 8 4.36 3.59 5.52
CA ALA A 8 3.52 4.65 4.95
C ALA A 8 2.91 4.21 3.60
N ALA A 9 3.69 3.56 2.74
CA ALA A 9 3.20 3.07 1.45
C ALA A 9 2.10 2.01 1.60
N LEU A 10 2.21 1.12 2.60
CA LEU A 10 1.15 0.18 2.95
C LEU A 10 -0.10 0.88 3.49
N ALA A 11 0.07 1.89 4.34
CA ALA A 11 -1.05 2.65 4.90
C ALA A 11 -1.86 3.36 3.80
N ALA A 12 -1.19 3.93 2.79
CA ALA A 12 -1.86 4.56 1.63
C ALA A 12 -2.72 3.57 0.81
N LEU A 13 -2.37 2.28 0.85
CA LEU A 13 -3.12 1.18 0.23
C LEU A 13 -4.19 0.60 1.15
N ASN A 14 -4.26 1.05 2.41
CA ASN A 14 -5.00 0.40 3.48
C ASN A 14 -4.61 -1.08 3.67
N TRP A 15 -3.32 -1.39 3.47
CA TRP A 15 -2.75 -2.73 3.59
C TRP A 15 -2.02 -2.92 4.91
N LYS A 16 -2.05 -4.15 5.43
CA LYS A 16 -1.14 -4.64 6.47
C LYS A 16 0.04 -5.37 5.80
N GLN A 17 1.09 -5.66 6.58
CA GLN A 17 2.23 -6.45 6.09
C GLN A 17 1.80 -7.82 5.53
N ASN A 18 0.76 -8.45 6.12
CA ASN A 18 0.22 -9.71 5.61
C ASN A 18 -0.43 -9.57 4.22
N ASP A 19 -1.05 -8.43 3.93
CA ASP A 19 -1.64 -8.17 2.61
C ASP A 19 -0.52 -7.99 1.58
N PHE A 20 0.53 -7.25 1.92
CA PHE A 20 1.72 -7.17 1.09
C PHE A 20 2.34 -8.54 0.80
N CYS A 21 2.47 -9.41 1.80
CA CYS A 21 3.00 -10.77 1.60
C CYS A 21 2.17 -11.57 0.59
N ARG A 22 0.84 -11.48 0.68
CA ARG A 22 -0.08 -12.16 -0.25
C ARG A 22 0.07 -11.62 -1.67
N MET A 23 0.17 -10.30 -1.82
CA MET A 23 0.22 -9.64 -3.13
C MET A 23 1.59 -9.77 -3.81
N ALA A 24 2.69 -9.69 -3.04
CA ALA A 24 4.05 -9.74 -3.55
C ALA A 24 4.65 -11.16 -3.55
N GLY A 25 3.96 -12.15 -2.99
CA GLY A 25 4.42 -13.54 -2.95
C GLY A 25 5.62 -13.77 -2.03
N VAL A 26 5.78 -12.97 -0.97
CA VAL A 26 6.90 -13.08 -0.02
C VAL A 26 6.47 -13.68 1.32
N ASN A 27 7.42 -14.23 2.08
CA ASN A 27 7.15 -14.77 3.42
C ASN A 27 6.84 -13.65 4.43
N LYS A 28 5.93 -13.92 5.38
CA LYS A 28 5.57 -13.02 6.49
C LYS A 28 6.74 -12.54 7.34
N SER A 29 7.78 -13.36 7.51
CA SER A 29 8.97 -12.95 8.28
C SER A 29 9.78 -11.87 7.57
N THR A 30 9.64 -11.75 6.24
CA THR A 30 10.45 -10.85 5.43
C THR A 30 10.13 -9.38 5.70
N PRO A 31 8.87 -8.89 5.63
CA PRO A 31 8.56 -7.49 5.95
C PRO A 31 8.79 -7.13 7.41
N SER A 32 8.63 -8.09 8.33
CA SER A 32 8.88 -7.86 9.75
C SER A 32 10.35 -7.47 10.00
N ARG A 33 11.28 -8.22 9.40
CA ARG A 33 12.73 -7.93 9.49
C ARG A 33 13.13 -6.63 8.81
N TRP A 34 12.42 -6.23 7.75
CA TRP A 34 12.61 -4.91 7.15
C TRP A 34 12.22 -3.79 8.09
N VAL A 35 11.04 -3.91 8.72
CA VAL A 35 10.55 -2.89 9.65
C VAL A 35 11.42 -2.77 10.90
N ALA A 36 12.01 -3.89 11.36
CA ALA A 36 12.99 -3.91 12.44
C ALA A 36 14.37 -3.34 12.05
N GLY A 37 14.63 -3.14 10.75
CA GLY A 37 15.93 -2.71 10.25
C GLY A 37 16.99 -3.82 10.17
N ASP A 38 16.62 -5.06 10.45
CA ASP A 38 17.53 -6.22 10.45
C ASP A 38 18.10 -6.52 9.05
N VAL A 39 17.31 -6.22 8.01
CA VAL A 39 17.67 -6.46 6.61
C VAL A 39 17.19 -5.29 5.76
N ALA A 40 18.03 -4.86 4.82
CA ALA A 40 17.67 -3.82 3.86
C ALA A 40 16.46 -4.23 3.00
N ILE A 41 15.62 -3.24 2.69
CA ILE A 41 14.47 -3.43 1.81
C ILE A 41 14.96 -3.50 0.35
N PRO A 42 14.66 -4.56 -0.40
CA PRO A 42 15.03 -4.66 -1.81
C PRO A 42 14.44 -3.52 -2.64
N GLU A 43 15.19 -3.01 -3.62
CA GLU A 43 14.76 -1.87 -4.45
C GLU A 43 13.41 -2.09 -5.16
N TRP A 44 13.14 -3.33 -5.59
CA TRP A 44 11.90 -3.66 -6.31
C TRP A 44 10.65 -3.39 -5.47
N VAL A 45 10.73 -3.42 -4.13
CA VAL A 45 9.59 -3.21 -3.22
C VAL A 45 8.99 -1.82 -3.43
N SER A 46 9.85 -0.80 -3.60
CA SER A 46 9.40 0.57 -3.87
C SER A 46 8.62 0.67 -5.18
N LYS A 47 9.11 0.00 -6.24
CA LYS A 47 8.47 -0.02 -7.56
C LYS A 47 7.14 -0.77 -7.52
N PHE A 48 7.09 -1.90 -6.80
CA PHE A 48 5.87 -2.69 -6.63
C PHE A 48 4.78 -1.91 -5.89
N LEU A 49 5.13 -1.27 -4.77
CA LEU A 49 4.17 -0.48 -3.99
C LEU A 49 3.70 0.77 -4.75
N GLY A 50 4.60 1.43 -5.49
CA GLY A 50 4.21 2.53 -6.38
C GLY A 50 3.21 2.09 -7.45
N MET A 51 3.43 0.95 -8.10
CA MET A 51 2.47 0.36 -9.04
C MET A 51 1.12 0.06 -8.37
N ALA A 52 1.12 -0.56 -7.19
CA ALA A 52 -0.11 -0.88 -6.47
C ALA A 52 -0.91 0.39 -6.10
N GLN A 53 -0.22 1.46 -5.70
CA GLN A 53 -0.85 2.75 -5.39
C GLN A 53 -1.48 3.38 -6.63
N GLU A 54 -0.81 3.26 -7.78
CA GLU A 54 -1.36 3.76 -9.03
C GLU A 54 -2.60 2.97 -9.47
N VAL A 55 -2.58 1.64 -9.33
CA VAL A 55 -3.78 0.81 -9.57
C VAL A 55 -4.93 1.22 -8.65
N LYS A 56 -4.67 1.47 -7.36
CA LYS A 56 -5.68 1.97 -6.42
C LYS A 56 -6.22 3.34 -6.86
N ARG A 57 -5.34 4.26 -7.26
CA ARG A 57 -5.73 5.59 -7.75
C ARG A 57 -6.65 5.50 -8.95
N LEU A 58 -6.30 4.65 -9.93
CA LEU A 58 -7.13 4.41 -11.12
C LEU A 58 -8.48 3.78 -10.76
N HIS A 59 -8.48 2.79 -9.87
CA HIS A 59 -9.71 2.17 -9.37
C HIS A 59 -10.63 3.21 -8.70
N ASP A 60 -10.08 4.06 -7.83
CA ASP A 60 -10.85 5.07 -7.12
C ASP A 60 -11.45 6.13 -8.06
N ILE A 61 -10.78 6.44 -9.18
CA ILE A 61 -11.26 7.42 -10.16
C ILE A 61 -12.34 6.83 -11.08
N TYR A 62 -12.13 5.61 -11.56
CA TYR A 62 -12.93 5.07 -12.67
C TYR A 62 -13.92 3.99 -12.27
N VAL A 63 -13.75 3.37 -11.10
CA VAL A 63 -14.58 2.24 -10.66
C VAL A 63 -15.47 2.61 -9.49
N VAL A 64 -14.97 3.40 -8.53
CA VAL A 64 -15.77 3.81 -7.35
C VAL A 64 -16.75 4.93 -7.74
N PRO A 65 -18.07 4.72 -7.64
CA PRO A 65 -19.02 5.78 -7.92
C PRO A 65 -18.82 6.96 -6.96
N PRO A 66 -18.96 8.21 -7.41
CA PRO A 66 -18.85 9.36 -6.53
C PRO A 66 -19.89 9.24 -5.40
N LYS A 67 -19.45 9.48 -4.16
CA LYS A 67 -20.37 9.49 -3.02
C LYS A 67 -21.47 10.52 -3.30
N PRO A 68 -22.76 10.17 -3.14
CA PRO A 68 -23.83 11.15 -3.29
C PRO A 68 -23.55 12.30 -2.32
N GLY A 69 -23.42 13.51 -2.88
CA GLY A 69 -23.25 14.70 -2.07
C GLY A 69 -24.40 14.80 -1.08
N LYS A 70 -24.11 15.09 0.19
CA LYS A 70 -25.18 15.47 1.12
C LYS A 70 -25.88 16.67 0.51
N HIS A 71 -27.11 16.49 0.04
CA HIS A 71 -28.02 17.60 -0.21
C HIS A 71 -28.20 18.29 1.14
N THR A 72 -27.48 19.40 1.33
CA THR A 72 -27.81 20.36 2.38
C THR A 72 -28.94 21.19 1.80
N ASP A 73 -30.17 20.75 2.05
CA ASP A 73 -31.34 21.58 1.82
C ASP A 73 -31.18 22.84 2.69
N ALA A 74 -31.17 23.97 2.00
CA ALA A 74 -31.16 25.32 2.56
C ALA A 74 -32.57 25.73 3.01
#